data_AF-A0A239L206-F1
#
_entry.id   AF-A0A239L206-F1
#
_cell.length_a   1.000
_cell.length_b   1.000
_cell.length_c   1.000
_cell.angle_alpha   90.00
_cell.angle_beta   90.00
_cell.angle_gamma   90.00
#
_symmetry.space_group_name_H-M   'P 1'
#
loop_
_entity.id
_entity.type
_entity.pdbx_description
1 polymer ?
#
loop_
_entity_poly.entity_id
_entity_poly.type
_entity_poly.pdbx_seq_one_letter_code
_entity_poly.pdbx_strand_id
1 'polypeptide(L)'
;MDITTYSNFRQNLKSFMDKVVKSRAPLFVTRANGEDAVVLSKEEYDGIQDTLHLLSSPKNAQRLKESIEEFERGGGETKELID
;
A
#
# COMPACT_ATOMS: atom_id res chain seq x y z
N MET A 1 -3.34 -13.37 -1.68
CA MET A 1 -4.32 -12.65 -2.51
C MET A 1 -5.64 -13.38 -2.37
N ASP A 2 -6.65 -12.75 -1.79
CA ASP A 2 -7.95 -13.38 -1.55
C ASP A 2 -8.98 -12.85 -2.55
N ILE A 3 -9.87 -13.73 -3.01
CA ILE A 3 -10.93 -13.41 -3.96
C ILE A 3 -12.26 -13.86 -3.37
N THR A 4 -13.29 -13.03 -3.50
CA THR A 4 -14.64 -13.39 -3.09
C THR A 4 -15.69 -12.77 -4.01
N THR A 5 -16.90 -13.30 -4.02
CA THR A 5 -18.01 -12.70 -4.79
C THR A 5 -18.62 -11.55 -4.01
N TYR A 6 -19.23 -10.59 -4.71
CA TYR A 6 -20.00 -9.49 -4.11
C TYR A 6 -21.04 -10.00 -3.10
N SER A 7 -21.77 -11.06 -3.43
CA SER A 7 -22.79 -11.64 -2.56
C SER A 7 -22.19 -12.14 -1.24
N ASN A 8 -21.06 -12.85 -1.30
CA ASN A 8 -20.39 -13.36 -0.10
C ASN A 8 -19.72 -12.24 0.72
N PHE A 9 -19.10 -11.26 0.04
CA PHE A 9 -18.53 -10.08 0.67
C PHE A 9 -19.58 -9.30 1.46
N ARG A 10 -20.74 -9.03 0.83
CA ARG A 10 -21.85 -8.32 1.46
C ARG A 10 -22.39 -9.06 2.70
N GLN A 11 -22.54 -10.38 2.62
CA GLN A 11 -23.04 -11.20 3.74
C GLN A 11 -22.05 -11.25 4.92
N ASN A 12 -20.76 -11.19 4.64
CA ASN A 12 -19.69 -11.36 5.64
C ASN A 12 -18.83 -10.09 5.81
N LEU A 13 -19.42 -8.92 5.58
CA LEU A 13 -18.69 -7.65 5.43
C LEU A 13 -17.71 -7.39 6.58
N LYS A 14 -18.18 -7.53 7.83
CA LYS A 14 -17.34 -7.27 9.02
C LYS A 14 -16.10 -8.18 9.05
N SER A 15 -16.29 -9.48 8.83
CA SER A 15 -15.20 -10.47 8.85
C SER A 15 -14.16 -10.17 7.77
N PHE A 16 -14.60 -9.81 6.56
CA PHE A 16 -13.70 -9.41 5.49
C PHE A 16 -12.96 -8.11 5.79
N MET A 17 -13.62 -7.09 6.36
CA MET A 17 -12.97 -5.84 6.77
C MET A 17 -11.90 -6.10 7.83
N ASP A 18 -12.23 -6.86 8.88
CA ASP A 18 -11.27 -7.24 9.94
C ASP A 18 -10.08 -8.02 9.33
N LYS A 19 -10.35 -8.93 8.40
CA LYS A 19 -9.32 -9.72 7.72
C LYS A 19 -8.39 -8.83 6.88
N VAL A 20 -8.92 -7.92 6.07
CA VAL A 20 -8.13 -7.02 5.21
C VAL A 20 -7.23 -6.11 6.06
N VAL A 21 -7.75 -5.56 7.15
CA VAL A 21 -6.94 -4.74 8.07
C VAL A 21 -5.84 -5.57 8.72
N LYS A 22 -6.14 -6.77 9.21
CA LYS A 22 -5.16 -7.63 9.88
C LYS A 22 -4.10 -8.20 8.95
N SER A 23 -4.49 -8.60 7.74
CA SER A 23 -3.57 -9.23 6.78
C SER A 23 -2.73 -8.23 6.03
N ARG A 24 -3.14 -6.95 5.99
CA ARG A 24 -2.55 -5.90 5.14
C ARG A 24 -2.46 -6.32 3.67
N ALA A 25 -3.38 -7.17 3.23
CA ALA A 25 -3.41 -7.71 1.87
C ALA A 25 -4.72 -7.32 1.15
N PRO A 26 -4.68 -7.09 -0.17
CA PRO A 26 -5.87 -6.77 -0.95
C PRO A 26 -6.85 -7.94 -1.01
N LEU A 27 -8.14 -7.60 -0.92
CA LEU A 27 -9.26 -8.48 -1.22
C LEU A 27 -9.89 -8.07 -2.55
N PHE A 28 -10.05 -9.03 -3.46
CA PHE A 28 -10.71 -8.83 -4.74
C PHE A 28 -12.17 -9.28 -4.63
N VAL A 29 -13.09 -8.40 -5.00
CA VAL A 29 -14.54 -8.63 -4.91
C VAL A 29 -15.10 -8.67 -6.32
N THR A 30 -15.49 -9.88 -6.75
CA THR A 30 -16.01 -10.10 -8.10
C THR A 30 -17.49 -9.81 -8.21
N ARG A 31 -17.93 -9.22 -9.32
CA ARG A 31 -19.35 -8.87 -9.55
C ARG A 31 -19.88 -9.64 -10.75
N ALA A 32 -21.04 -10.28 -10.59
CA ALA A 32 -21.67 -11.03 -11.67
C ALA A 32 -22.06 -10.11 -12.86
N ASN A 33 -22.46 -8.87 -12.56
CA ASN A 33 -22.87 -7.87 -13.55
C ASN A 33 -22.15 -6.54 -13.29
N GLY A 34 -20.86 -6.46 -13.62
CA GLY A 34 -20.08 -5.23 -13.51
C GLY A 34 -18.59 -5.48 -13.32
N GLU A 35 -17.85 -4.41 -13.05
CA GLU A 35 -16.40 -4.48 -12.80
C GLU A 35 -16.09 -4.95 -11.38
N ASP A 36 -14.99 -5.67 -11.23
CA ASP A 36 -14.48 -6.11 -9.93
C ASP A 36 -13.97 -4.94 -9.11
N ALA A 37 -14.04 -5.07 -7.78
CA ALA A 37 -13.52 -4.07 -6.86
C ALA A 37 -12.36 -4.64 -6.03
N VAL A 38 -11.44 -3.78 -5.63
CA VAL A 38 -10.38 -4.11 -4.67
C VAL A 38 -10.67 -3.41 -3.35
N VAL A 39 -10.58 -4.15 -2.25
CA VAL A 39 -10.71 -3.63 -0.89
C VAL A 39 -9.35 -3.70 -0.21
N LEU A 40 -8.93 -2.56 0.33
CA LEU A 40 -7.69 -2.37 1.07
C LEU A 40 -7.98 -1.80 2.45
N SER A 41 -7.05 -1.98 3.39
CA SER A 41 -7.07 -1.17 4.61
C SER A 41 -6.75 0.27 4.24
N LYS A 42 -7.22 1.23 5.05
CA LYS A 42 -6.90 2.65 4.84
C LYS A 42 -5.38 2.87 4.84
N GLU A 43 -4.68 2.23 5.77
CA GLU A 43 -3.22 2.38 5.91
C GLU A 43 -2.46 1.90 4.66
N GLU A 44 -2.86 0.77 4.06
CA GLU A 44 -2.25 0.30 2.81
C GLU A 44 -2.58 1.22 1.64
N TYR A 45 -3.82 1.73 1.56
CA TYR A 45 -4.18 2.71 0.54
C TYR A 45 -3.34 3.99 0.66
N ASP A 46 -3.21 4.54 1.86
CA ASP A 46 -2.41 5.75 2.11
C ASP A 46 -0.93 5.50 1.77
N GLY A 47 -0.36 4.37 2.19
CA GLY A 47 1.04 4.01 1.88
C GLY A 47 1.30 3.89 0.37
N ILE A 48 0.33 3.39 -0.41
CA ILE A 48 0.40 3.40 -1.87
C ILE A 48 0.37 4.84 -2.39
N GLN A 49 -0.53 5.69 -1.89
CA GLN A 49 -0.60 7.10 -2.32
C GLN A 49 0.69 7.85 -2.01
N ASP A 50 1.28 7.64 -0.83
CA ASP A 50 2.54 8.26 -0.42
C ASP A 50 3.70 7.79 -1.31
N THR A 51 3.76 6.49 -1.59
CA THR A 51 4.77 5.93 -2.49
C THR A 51 4.64 6.54 -3.89
N LEU A 52 3.42 6.59 -4.44
CA LEU A 52 3.15 7.21 -5.73
C LEU A 52 3.51 8.70 -5.73
N HIS A 53 3.20 9.41 -4.65
CA HIS A 53 3.55 10.82 -4.49
C HIS A 53 5.07 11.03 -4.53
N LEU A 54 5.83 10.28 -3.73
CA LEU A 54 7.30 10.38 -3.69
C LEU A 54 7.94 10.06 -5.03
N LEU A 55 7.36 9.14 -5.79
CA LEU A 55 7.87 8.70 -7.09
C LEU A 55 7.32 9.50 -8.28
N SER A 56 6.36 10.40 -8.07
CA SER A 56 5.70 11.15 -9.15
C SER A 56 6.63 12.13 -9.88
N SER A 57 7.66 12.64 -9.20
CA SER A 57 8.70 13.49 -9.79
C SER A 57 9.91 12.63 -10.16
N PRO A 58 10.31 12.54 -11.45
CA PRO A 58 11.46 11.74 -11.86
C PRO A 58 12.75 12.12 -11.13
N LYS A 59 12.96 13.42 -10.89
CA LYS A 59 14.12 13.93 -10.15
C LYS A 59 14.09 13.48 -8.68
N ASN A 60 12.92 13.53 -8.04
CA ASN A 60 12.81 13.08 -6.65
C ASN A 60 12.95 11.56 -6.53
N ALA A 61 12.35 10.81 -7.45
CA ALA A 61 12.45 9.35 -7.51
C ALA A 61 13.91 8.90 -7.66
N GLN A 62 14.67 9.55 -8.56
CA GLN A 62 16.08 9.25 -8.75
C GLN A 62 16.89 9.55 -7.48
N ARG A 63 16.71 10.74 -6.90
CA ARG A 63 17.39 11.12 -5.65
C ARG A 63 17.08 10.15 -4.52
N LEU A 64 15.82 9.75 -4.36
CA LEU A 64 15.41 8.81 -3.31
C LEU A 64 16.07 7.44 -3.50
N LYS A 65 16.12 6.92 -4.73
CA LYS A 65 16.80 5.67 -5.04
C LYS A 65 18.28 5.73 -4.72
N GLU A 66 18.97 6.78 -5.17
CA GLU A 66 20.40 7.00 -4.89
C GLU A 66 20.67 7.05 -3.38
N SER A 67 19.85 7.78 -2.61
CA SER A 67 19.99 7.86 -1.15
C SER A 67 19.75 6.51 -0.45
N ILE A 68 18.78 5.72 -0.91
CA ILE A 68 18.55 4.36 -0.36
C ILE A 68 19.77 3.47 -0.67
N GLU A 69 20.26 3.47 -1.90
CA GLU A 69 21.42 2.67 -2.30
C GLU A 69 22.70 3.07 -1.56
N GLU A 70 22.93 4.37 -1.34
CA GLU A 70 24.06 4.87 -0.56
C GLU A 70 23.96 4.41 0.90
N PHE A 71 22.77 4.50 1.50
CA PHE A 71 22.53 4.05 2.87
C PHE A 71 22.75 2.55 3.03
N GLU A 72 22.23 1.73 2.12
CA GLU A 72 22.40 0.26 2.13
C GLU A 72 23.87 -0.17 1.98
N ARG A 73 24.69 0.63 1.29
CA ARG A 73 26.14 0.43 1.17
C ARG A 73 26.94 0.95 2.37
N GLY A 74 26.28 1.49 3.39
CA GLY A 74 26.91 2.03 4.59
C GLY A 74 27.48 3.44 4.44
N GLY A 75 27.08 4.19 3.41
CA GLY A 75 27.50 5.58 3.19
C GLY A 75 26.77 6.62 4.05
N GLY A 76 25.86 6.19 4.93
CA GLY A 76 25.11 7.08 5.81
C GLY A 76 25.96 7.67 6.95
N GLU A 77 25.74 8.95 7.27
CA GLU A 77 26.34 9.63 8.42
C GLU A 77 25.29 9.82 9.54
N THR A 78 25.64 9.50 10.78
CA THR A 78 24.81 9.84 11.94
C THR A 78 25.02 11.30 12.31
N LYS A 79 23.95 12.07 12.44
CA LYS A 79 23.98 13.47 12.86
C LYS A 79 22.94 13.71 13.95
N GLU A 80 23.29 14.56 14.91
CA GLU A 80 22.33 15.09 15.89
C GLU A 80 21.36 16.05 15.20
N LEU A 81 20.15 16.16 15.74
CA LEU A 81 19.17 17.15 15.28
C LEU A 81 19.70 18.56 15.55
N ILE A 82 19.51 19.45 14.60
CA ILE A 82 19.82 20.87 14.75
C ILE A 82 18.55 21.55 15.26
N ASP A 83 18.68 22.35 16.33
CA ASP A 83 17.59 23.17 16.91
C ASP A 83 17.07 24.25 15.93
#